data_AF-J2LUC1-F1
#
_entry.id   AF-J2LUC1-F1
#
_cell.length_a   1.000
_cell.length_b   1.000
_cell.length_c   1.000
_cell.angle_alpha   90.00
_cell.angle_beta   90.00
_cell.angle_gamma   90.00
#
_symmetry.space_group_name_H-M   'P 1'
#
loop_
_entity.id
_entity.type
_entity.pdbx_description
1 polymer ?
#
loop_
_entity_poly.entity_id
_entity_poly.type
_entity_poly.pdbx_seq_one_letter_code
_entity_poly.pdbx_strand_id
1 'polypeptide(L)'
;MKKIIALMLMVVLAGCQVREEQQRTGGVSPTRSATANGAAVAAELARRYQDTRTNCGTASMPAFLCSGIVLRSTVPSADYSSWNPSPHSQQSGGVSFSFLRKDSKFRDLVFGQINGLIFYPVLANPPGKRKIEVLCSFPIDGWTQLRDKPGCGFHPYYPVQSLRCQTIGITTAEQWMAHWQAAPDPASAPAHQCSFDVRDSMNHLAADSFYQSIRTRNMLGASWFPQQNELILAAWPQNIPRELPIEAFFYLYTTGGLAGAQHDQRDYYNKSGGMVVPIVQMVLPASLNQEAIFAYYPADQVVP
;
A
#
# COMPACT_ATOMS: atom_id res chain seq x y z
N MET A 1 -83.54 -17.13 -3.09
CA MET A 1 -82.20 -17.75 -2.99
C MET A 1 -81.83 -18.31 -4.37
N LYS A 2 -80.69 -17.86 -4.90
CA LYS A 2 -79.85 -18.41 -5.99
C LYS A 2 -80.50 -18.80 -7.34
N LYS A 3 -80.26 -17.90 -8.32
CA LYS A 3 -80.38 -18.11 -9.77
C LYS A 3 -79.21 -18.98 -10.27
N ILE A 4 -79.47 -19.92 -11.18
CA ILE A 4 -78.44 -20.61 -11.98
C ILE A 4 -78.91 -20.56 -13.44
N ILE A 5 -78.18 -19.82 -14.27
CA ILE A 5 -78.25 -19.88 -15.74
C ILE A 5 -76.83 -20.15 -16.22
N ALA A 6 -76.75 -21.17 -17.07
CA ALA A 6 -75.55 -21.74 -17.69
C ALA A 6 -74.84 -20.75 -18.64
N LEU A 7 -73.54 -20.96 -18.86
CA LEU A 7 -72.94 -20.67 -20.16
C LEU A 7 -71.70 -21.54 -20.42
N MET A 8 -71.72 -22.26 -21.54
CA MET A 8 -70.61 -22.98 -22.15
C MET A 8 -69.49 -22.00 -22.52
N LEU A 9 -68.24 -22.35 -22.22
CA LEU A 9 -67.06 -21.63 -22.69
C LEU A 9 -66.42 -22.40 -23.85
N MET A 10 -66.52 -21.85 -25.06
CA MET A 10 -65.74 -22.25 -26.22
C MET A 10 -64.32 -21.71 -26.08
N VAL A 11 -63.31 -22.59 -26.16
CA VAL A 11 -61.90 -22.21 -26.21
C VAL A 11 -61.51 -22.04 -27.68
N VAL A 12 -61.23 -20.79 -28.07
CA VAL A 12 -60.72 -20.43 -29.40
C VAL A 12 -59.19 -20.51 -29.38
N LEU A 13 -58.63 -21.34 -30.26
CA LEU A 13 -57.21 -21.36 -30.59
C LEU A 13 -56.86 -20.14 -31.44
N ALA A 14 -56.05 -19.23 -30.90
CA ALA A 14 -55.38 -18.18 -31.66
C ALA A 14 -53.89 -18.23 -31.35
N GLY A 15 -53.09 -18.69 -32.32
CA GLY A 15 -51.64 -18.60 -32.28
C GLY A 15 -51.19 -17.19 -32.67
N CYS A 16 -50.19 -16.67 -31.97
CA CYS A 16 -49.36 -15.55 -32.42
C CYS A 16 -47.89 -15.80 -32.06
N GLN A 17 -47.12 -16.09 -33.10
CA GLN A 17 -45.72 -15.78 -33.39
C GLN A 17 -44.77 -15.47 -32.22
N VAL A 18 -43.73 -16.32 -32.10
CA VAL A 18 -42.46 -15.96 -31.47
C VAL A 18 -41.82 -14.85 -32.29
N ARG A 19 -41.66 -13.67 -31.69
CA ARG A 19 -40.86 -12.58 -32.24
C ARG A 19 -39.45 -12.71 -31.66
N GLU A 20 -38.49 -13.03 -32.51
CA GLU A 20 -37.07 -12.91 -32.20
C GLU A 20 -36.78 -11.45 -31.83
N GLU A 21 -36.54 -11.17 -30.55
CA GLU A 21 -35.92 -9.92 -30.16
C GLU A 21 -34.41 -10.04 -30.35
N GLN A 22 -33.97 -9.37 -31.42
CA GLN A 22 -32.61 -8.99 -31.71
C GLN A 22 -31.82 -8.65 -30.44
N GLN A 23 -30.76 -9.43 -30.24
CA GLN A 23 -29.67 -9.16 -29.34
C GLN A 23 -29.01 -7.82 -29.71
N ARG A 24 -29.53 -6.73 -29.14
CA ARG A 24 -28.83 -5.44 -29.13
C ARG A 24 -27.63 -5.57 -28.19
N THR A 25 -26.47 -5.43 -28.80
CA THR A 25 -25.18 -5.10 -28.19
C THR A 25 -25.33 -4.33 -26.88
N GLY A 26 -25.15 -5.03 -25.75
CA GLY A 26 -25.01 -4.42 -24.44
C GLY A 26 -23.73 -3.61 -24.42
N GLY A 27 -23.86 -2.28 -24.51
CA GLY A 27 -22.80 -1.37 -24.14
C GLY A 27 -22.37 -1.67 -22.71
N VAL A 28 -21.11 -2.02 -22.53
CA VAL A 28 -20.49 -2.11 -21.21
C VAL A 28 -20.58 -0.70 -20.61
N SER A 29 -21.48 -0.50 -19.64
CA SER A 29 -21.45 0.71 -18.83
C SER A 29 -20.09 0.78 -18.13
N PRO A 30 -19.27 1.82 -18.36
CA PRO A 30 -17.93 1.92 -17.79
C PRO A 30 -17.95 1.90 -16.25
N THR A 31 -19.07 2.35 -15.66
CA THR A 31 -19.31 2.39 -14.21
C THR A 31 -19.28 1.01 -13.55
N ARG A 32 -19.74 -0.07 -14.23
CA ARG A 32 -19.72 -1.43 -13.65
C ARG A 32 -18.31 -2.00 -13.54
N SER A 33 -17.41 -1.61 -14.46
CA SER A 33 -16.02 -2.06 -14.48
C SER A 33 -15.17 -1.36 -13.41
N ALA A 34 -15.39 -0.07 -13.17
CA ALA A 34 -14.71 0.70 -12.12
C ALA A 34 -15.16 0.26 -10.71
N THR A 35 -16.47 0.06 -10.49
CA THR A 35 -17.01 -0.39 -9.20
C THR A 35 -16.58 -1.83 -8.85
N ALA A 36 -16.54 -2.75 -9.83
CA ALA A 36 -16.05 -4.11 -9.61
C ALA A 36 -14.54 -4.15 -9.29
N ASN A 37 -13.76 -3.21 -9.85
CA ASN A 37 -12.31 -3.12 -9.63
C ASN A 37 -11.98 -2.59 -8.22
N GLY A 38 -12.65 -1.53 -7.75
CA GLY A 38 -12.38 -0.93 -6.43
C GLY A 38 -12.67 -1.87 -5.25
N ALA A 39 -13.80 -2.58 -5.28
CA ALA A 39 -14.13 -3.56 -4.25
C ALA A 39 -13.16 -4.76 -4.24
N ALA A 40 -12.71 -5.20 -5.42
CA ALA A 40 -11.70 -6.25 -5.55
C ALA A 40 -10.34 -5.81 -4.99
N VAL A 41 -9.93 -4.55 -5.24
CA VAL A 41 -8.71 -3.98 -4.66
C VAL A 41 -8.79 -3.95 -3.12
N ALA A 42 -9.89 -3.47 -2.54
CA ALA A 42 -10.05 -3.48 -1.08
C ALA A 42 -9.99 -4.90 -0.48
N ALA A 43 -10.61 -5.89 -1.14
CA ALA A 43 -10.55 -7.28 -0.73
C ALA A 43 -9.12 -7.86 -0.83
N GLU A 44 -8.38 -7.53 -1.90
CA GLU A 44 -6.99 -7.97 -2.08
C GLU A 44 -6.04 -7.32 -1.05
N LEU A 45 -6.26 -6.05 -0.70
CA LEU A 45 -5.53 -5.38 0.38
C LEU A 45 -5.77 -6.09 1.72
N ALA A 46 -7.02 -6.40 2.06
CA ALA A 46 -7.35 -7.16 3.26
C ALA A 46 -6.71 -8.56 3.26
N ARG A 47 -6.73 -9.27 2.12
CA ARG A 47 -6.09 -10.58 1.97
C ARG A 47 -4.58 -10.50 2.18
N ARG A 48 -3.89 -9.55 1.53
CA ARG A 48 -2.43 -9.36 1.68
C ARG A 48 -2.03 -8.90 3.07
N TYR A 49 -2.86 -8.11 3.73
CA TYR A 49 -2.63 -7.71 5.12
C TYR A 49 -2.62 -8.91 6.08
N GLN A 50 -3.52 -9.88 5.88
CA GLN A 50 -3.60 -11.10 6.71
C GLN A 50 -2.51 -12.14 6.39
N ASP A 51 -1.77 -11.96 5.29
CA ASP A 51 -0.86 -12.95 4.74
C ASP A 51 0.56 -12.83 5.33
N THR A 52 0.80 -13.50 6.46
CA THR A 52 2.05 -13.39 7.23
C THR A 52 3.16 -14.32 6.76
N ARG A 53 3.15 -14.75 5.48
CA ARG A 53 4.23 -15.58 4.93
C ARG A 53 5.60 -14.89 5.08
N THR A 54 6.64 -15.69 5.28
CA THR A 54 8.02 -15.19 5.45
C THR A 54 8.62 -14.65 4.14
N ASN A 55 8.25 -15.26 3.00
CA ASN A 55 8.76 -14.92 1.68
C ASN A 55 7.72 -15.26 0.60
N CYS A 56 8.00 -14.91 -0.66
CA CYS A 56 7.12 -15.18 -1.79
C CYS A 56 7.47 -16.48 -2.54
N GLY A 57 7.95 -17.50 -1.81
CA GLY A 57 8.19 -18.85 -2.33
C GLY A 57 9.68 -19.25 -2.36
N THR A 58 10.60 -18.29 -2.31
CA THR A 58 12.05 -18.55 -2.27
C THR A 58 12.77 -17.57 -1.34
N ALA A 59 13.99 -17.91 -0.93
CA ALA A 59 14.81 -17.07 -0.05
C ALA A 59 15.28 -15.74 -0.71
N SER A 60 15.22 -15.65 -2.04
CA SER A 60 15.51 -14.42 -2.79
C SER A 60 14.29 -13.54 -3.02
N MET A 61 13.11 -13.93 -2.52
CA MET A 61 11.87 -13.18 -2.72
C MET A 61 11.26 -12.70 -1.40
N PRO A 62 11.69 -11.53 -0.88
CA PRO A 62 11.11 -10.92 0.31
C PRO A 62 9.59 -10.80 0.26
N ALA A 63 8.94 -10.89 1.42
CA ALA A 63 7.48 -10.94 1.49
C ALA A 63 6.76 -9.68 0.94
N PHE A 64 7.40 -8.51 0.90
CA PHE A 64 6.83 -7.30 0.28
C PHE A 64 6.56 -7.45 -1.22
N LEU A 65 7.15 -8.46 -1.87
CA LEU A 65 6.93 -8.72 -3.29
C LEU A 65 5.53 -9.29 -3.59
N CYS A 66 4.81 -9.82 -2.61
CA CYS A 66 3.50 -10.49 -2.80
C CYS A 66 2.51 -10.38 -1.64
N SER A 67 2.92 -9.86 -0.48
CA SER A 67 2.10 -9.76 0.74
C SER A 67 2.31 -8.42 1.43
N GLY A 68 1.43 -8.11 2.39
CA GLY A 68 1.40 -6.80 3.04
C GLY A 68 1.05 -5.66 2.09
N ILE A 69 1.04 -4.46 2.66
CA ILE A 69 0.67 -3.22 1.98
C ILE A 69 1.87 -2.28 2.00
N VAL A 70 2.37 -1.93 0.82
CA VAL A 70 3.42 -0.92 0.64
C VAL A 70 2.71 0.41 0.34
N LEU A 71 2.67 1.30 1.33
CA LEU A 71 1.94 2.56 1.25
C LEU A 71 2.84 3.76 1.53
N ARG A 72 2.51 4.90 0.94
CA ARG A 72 3.17 6.17 1.22
C ARG A 72 2.10 7.19 1.52
N SER A 73 2.17 7.82 2.69
CA SER A 73 1.36 8.99 2.98
C SER A 73 1.89 10.20 2.20
N THR A 74 0.98 11.06 1.76
CA THR A 74 1.28 12.22 0.92
C THR A 74 0.54 13.45 1.42
N VAL A 75 0.94 14.62 0.92
CA VAL A 75 0.19 15.86 1.11
C VAL A 75 -0.23 16.33 -0.29
N PRO A 76 -1.53 16.41 -0.58
CA PRO A 76 -2.02 16.86 -1.88
C PRO A 76 -1.64 18.33 -2.11
N SER A 77 -1.27 18.67 -3.34
CA SER A 77 -0.92 20.04 -3.73
C SER A 77 -1.32 20.30 -5.18
N ALA A 78 -1.48 21.59 -5.53
CA ALA A 78 -1.59 22.03 -6.92
C ALA A 78 -0.21 22.18 -7.59
N ASP A 79 0.86 22.35 -6.80
CA ASP A 79 2.21 22.65 -7.30
C ASP A 79 2.97 21.39 -7.74
N TYR A 80 2.57 20.22 -7.25
CA TYR A 80 3.18 18.94 -7.55
C TYR A 80 2.16 17.81 -7.46
N SER A 81 2.45 16.68 -8.08
CA SER A 81 1.65 15.46 -7.92
C SER A 81 2.15 14.61 -6.76
N SER A 82 1.25 14.06 -5.96
CA SER A 82 1.57 13.27 -4.76
C SER A 82 2.44 12.02 -5.01
N TRP A 83 2.47 11.51 -6.24
CA TRP A 83 3.32 10.38 -6.64
C TRP A 83 4.70 10.78 -7.17
N ASN A 84 5.02 12.07 -7.25
CA ASN A 84 6.34 12.51 -7.67
C ASN A 84 7.32 12.49 -6.49
N PRO A 85 8.57 12.01 -6.69
CA PRO A 85 9.59 12.12 -5.66
C PRO A 85 9.85 13.57 -5.28
N SER A 86 10.03 13.85 -3.99
CA SER A 86 10.36 15.19 -3.51
C SER A 86 11.74 15.65 -4.04
N PRO A 87 12.09 16.94 -3.96
CA PRO A 87 13.44 17.41 -4.28
C PRO A 87 14.53 16.63 -3.54
N HIS A 88 14.30 16.33 -2.25
CA HIS A 88 15.22 15.49 -1.48
C HIS A 88 15.33 14.07 -2.06
N SER A 89 14.20 13.41 -2.35
CA SER A 89 14.21 12.06 -2.93
C SER A 89 14.86 11.98 -4.30
N GLN A 90 14.75 13.04 -5.12
CA GLN A 90 15.47 13.13 -6.40
C GLN A 90 17.00 13.21 -6.19
N GLN A 91 17.45 13.89 -5.13
CA GLN A 91 18.87 14.05 -4.83
C GLN A 91 19.48 12.84 -4.11
N SER A 92 18.72 12.20 -3.21
CA SER A 92 19.17 11.02 -2.47
C SER A 92 19.04 9.75 -3.30
N GLY A 93 18.05 9.66 -4.18
CA GLY A 93 17.72 8.44 -4.92
C GLY A 93 16.78 7.50 -4.16
N GLY A 94 16.22 7.92 -3.02
CA GLY A 94 15.31 7.13 -2.20
C GLY A 94 13.98 7.82 -1.88
N VAL A 95 12.90 7.05 -1.85
CA VAL A 95 11.54 7.50 -1.50
C VAL A 95 11.01 6.64 -0.36
N SER A 96 10.61 7.28 0.74
CA SER A 96 10.07 6.60 1.92
C SER A 96 8.66 6.05 1.70
N PHE A 97 8.43 4.82 2.14
CA PHE A 97 7.14 4.15 2.25
C PHE A 97 7.04 3.51 3.63
N SER A 98 5.86 3.04 3.99
CA SER A 98 5.63 2.16 5.13
C SER A 98 5.12 0.80 4.64
N PHE A 99 5.32 -0.22 5.47
CA PHE A 99 4.86 -1.58 5.23
C PHE A 99 3.86 -2.01 6.30
N LEU A 100 2.60 -2.20 5.93
CA LEU A 100 1.54 -2.61 6.85
C LEU A 100 1.18 -4.08 6.62
N ARG A 101 1.23 -4.88 7.68
CA ARG A 101 0.81 -6.29 7.69
C ARG A 101 0.32 -6.68 9.08
N LYS A 102 -0.41 -7.79 9.20
CA LYS A 102 -0.93 -8.28 10.49
C LYS A 102 0.17 -8.45 11.55
N ASP A 103 1.36 -8.84 11.16
CA ASP A 103 2.54 -9.00 12.00
C ASP A 103 3.52 -7.80 11.90
N SER A 104 3.09 -6.67 11.35
CA SER A 104 3.91 -5.45 11.24
C SER A 104 3.01 -4.23 11.31
N LYS A 105 2.30 -4.09 12.44
CA LYS A 105 1.28 -3.06 12.65
C LYS A 105 1.89 -1.73 13.14
N PHE A 106 1.22 -0.64 12.81
CA PHE A 106 1.44 0.69 13.38
C PHE A 106 0.12 1.46 13.43
N ARG A 107 0.01 2.43 14.34
CA ARG A 107 -1.20 3.23 14.55
C ARG A 107 -1.24 4.47 13.67
N ASP A 108 -0.11 5.18 13.58
CA ASP A 108 -0.05 6.52 13.01
C ASP A 108 0.84 6.51 11.74
N LEU A 109 0.51 7.40 10.80
CA LEU A 109 1.37 7.69 9.65
C LEU A 109 2.33 8.83 10.00
N VAL A 110 3.41 8.94 9.23
CA VAL A 110 4.42 9.98 9.42
C VAL A 110 3.78 11.37 9.44
N PHE A 111 4.20 12.20 10.40
CA PHE A 111 3.69 13.57 10.60
C PHE A 111 2.17 13.72 10.76
N GLY A 112 1.46 12.66 11.16
CA GLY A 112 0.01 12.69 11.30
C GLY A 112 -0.73 12.86 9.97
N GLN A 113 -0.09 12.49 8.85
CA GLN A 113 -0.74 12.49 7.54
C GLN A 113 -1.89 11.48 7.50
N ILE A 114 -2.89 11.75 6.67
CA ILE A 114 -4.19 11.04 6.70
C ILE A 114 -4.64 10.55 5.32
N ASN A 115 -3.79 10.66 4.29
CA ASN A 115 -4.06 10.13 2.96
C ASN A 115 -2.74 9.81 2.25
N GLY A 116 -2.84 9.12 1.12
CA GLY A 116 -1.69 8.75 0.33
C GLY A 116 -2.00 7.79 -0.80
N LEU A 117 -0.97 7.04 -1.19
CA LEU A 117 -1.03 6.05 -2.25
C LEU A 117 -0.53 4.68 -1.77
N ILE A 118 -1.02 3.64 -2.42
CA ILE A 118 -0.60 2.25 -2.24
C ILE A 118 -0.02 1.76 -3.56
N PHE A 119 1.13 1.08 -3.50
CA PHE A 119 1.68 0.39 -4.65
C PHE A 119 1.22 -1.07 -4.71
N TYR A 120 1.03 -1.55 -5.93
CA TYR A 120 0.94 -2.98 -6.20
C TYR A 120 2.17 -3.69 -5.64
N PRO A 121 2.01 -4.93 -5.14
CA PRO A 121 3.16 -5.75 -4.82
C PRO A 121 3.87 -6.11 -6.12
N VAL A 122 5.20 -6.08 -6.13
CA VAL A 122 6.01 -6.14 -7.37
C VAL A 122 5.68 -7.35 -8.26
N LEU A 123 5.35 -8.50 -7.69
CA LEU A 123 5.00 -9.72 -8.45
C LEU A 123 3.57 -9.70 -9.02
N ALA A 124 2.71 -8.81 -8.56
CA ALA A 124 1.37 -8.59 -9.11
C ALA A 124 1.26 -7.27 -9.89
N ASN A 125 2.39 -6.62 -10.19
CA ASN A 125 2.39 -5.41 -11.01
C ASN A 125 1.69 -5.67 -12.36
N PRO A 126 0.72 -4.81 -12.75
CA PRO A 126 0.15 -4.87 -14.08
C PRO A 126 1.22 -4.70 -15.17
N PRO A 127 1.02 -5.26 -16.38
CA PRO A 127 1.93 -5.07 -17.51
C PRO A 127 2.22 -3.59 -17.78
N GLY A 128 3.48 -3.27 -18.10
CA GLY A 128 3.92 -1.90 -18.38
C GLY A 128 4.18 -1.01 -17.16
N LYS A 129 3.97 -1.52 -15.93
CA LYS A 129 4.34 -0.80 -14.70
C LYS A 129 5.79 -1.05 -14.31
N ARG A 130 6.45 -0.02 -13.77
CA ARG A 130 7.81 -0.11 -13.23
C ARG A 130 7.85 -1.03 -12.02
N LYS A 131 8.87 -1.88 -11.98
CA LYS A 131 9.24 -2.66 -10.79
C LYS A 131 10.21 -1.80 -9.97
N ILE A 132 9.66 -1.03 -9.02
CA ILE A 132 10.45 -0.15 -8.16
C ILE A 132 11.11 -1.02 -7.08
N GLU A 133 12.43 -0.93 -6.98
CA GLU A 133 13.20 -1.71 -6.00
C GLU A 133 12.98 -1.19 -4.57
N VAL A 134 12.84 -2.09 -3.60
CA VAL A 134 12.92 -1.78 -2.17
C VAL A 134 14.36 -1.96 -1.73
N LEU A 135 14.97 -0.89 -1.22
CA LEU A 135 16.42 -0.80 -0.98
C LEU A 135 16.82 -1.13 0.45
N CYS A 136 15.97 -0.82 1.41
CA CYS A 136 16.15 -1.18 2.82
C CYS A 136 14.83 -1.11 3.58
N SER A 137 14.82 -1.73 4.76
CA SER A 137 13.72 -1.66 5.71
C SER A 137 14.25 -1.26 7.10
N PHE A 138 13.60 -0.28 7.70
CA PHE A 138 13.74 0.09 9.10
C PHE A 138 12.50 -0.39 9.87
N PRO A 139 12.67 -1.05 11.03
CA PRO A 139 11.56 -1.47 11.90
C PRO A 139 10.73 -0.30 12.45
N ILE A 140 11.29 0.91 12.42
CA ILE A 140 10.65 2.17 12.79
C ILE A 140 11.14 3.29 11.86
N ASP A 141 10.58 4.49 11.92
CA ASP A 141 11.12 5.69 11.25
C ASP A 141 12.65 5.78 11.40
N GLY A 142 13.34 5.80 10.25
CA GLY A 142 14.79 5.79 10.18
C GLY A 142 15.42 7.17 10.22
N TRP A 143 14.65 8.26 10.18
CA TRP A 143 15.17 9.62 9.93
C TRP A 143 15.98 9.69 8.63
N THR A 144 15.44 9.07 7.59
CA THR A 144 16.13 8.78 6.34
C THR A 144 16.54 10.03 5.56
N GLN A 145 15.93 11.19 5.84
CA GLN A 145 16.32 12.48 5.27
C GLN A 145 17.75 12.93 5.64
N LEU A 146 18.29 12.42 6.75
CA LEU A 146 19.66 12.74 7.20
C LEU A 146 20.66 11.62 6.88
N ARG A 147 20.20 10.48 6.37
CA ARG A 147 21.06 9.31 6.15
C ARG A 147 21.80 9.40 4.82
N ASP A 148 22.95 8.74 4.78
CA ASP A 148 23.72 8.59 3.55
C ASP A 148 22.88 7.95 2.44
N LYS A 149 23.14 8.39 1.20
CA LYS A 149 22.32 8.08 0.03
C LYS A 149 22.25 6.56 -0.18
N PRO A 150 21.07 5.99 -0.49
CA PRO A 150 19.81 6.67 -0.82
C PRO A 150 18.86 6.88 0.38
N GLY A 151 19.38 6.99 1.60
CA GLY A 151 18.60 7.00 2.84
C GLY A 151 18.67 5.69 3.62
N CYS A 152 19.43 4.71 3.12
CA CYS A 152 19.65 3.42 3.77
C CYS A 152 20.99 3.32 4.52
N GLY A 153 21.88 4.30 4.31
CA GLY A 153 23.21 4.31 4.91
C GLY A 153 23.21 4.85 6.35
N PHE A 154 24.41 5.23 6.79
CA PHE A 154 24.60 5.76 8.13
C PHE A 154 23.88 7.10 8.32
N HIS A 155 23.45 7.35 9.54
CA HIS A 155 23.09 8.66 10.05
C HIS A 155 24.37 9.40 10.50
N PRO A 156 24.53 10.70 10.23
CA PRO A 156 25.77 11.46 10.52
C PRO A 156 26.15 11.49 12.01
N TYR A 157 25.18 11.34 12.91
CA TYR A 157 25.44 11.22 14.35
C TYR A 157 26.09 9.88 14.75
N TYR A 158 25.93 8.84 13.93
CA TYR A 158 26.40 7.48 14.21
C TYR A 158 26.98 6.83 12.94
N PRO A 159 28.06 7.38 12.37
CA PRO A 159 28.55 7.02 11.04
C PRO A 159 29.00 5.55 10.90
N VAL A 160 29.28 4.89 12.03
CA VAL A 160 29.72 3.48 12.06
C VAL A 160 28.59 2.57 12.53
N GLN A 161 27.81 2.99 13.53
CA GLN A 161 26.82 2.15 14.21
C GLN A 161 25.50 2.06 13.46
N SER A 162 25.18 3.06 12.63
CA SER A 162 23.88 3.15 11.95
C SER A 162 23.93 2.79 10.47
N LEU A 163 25.01 2.14 10.03
CA LEU A 163 25.15 1.56 8.68
C LEU A 163 24.02 0.53 8.41
N ARG A 164 24.02 -0.07 7.22
CA ARG A 164 23.17 -1.25 6.97
C ARG A 164 23.52 -2.35 7.97
N CYS A 165 22.51 -3.01 8.52
CA CYS A 165 22.66 -3.99 9.60
C CYS A 165 23.68 -5.08 9.23
N GLN A 166 23.60 -5.61 8.01
CA GLN A 166 24.50 -6.65 7.52
C GLN A 166 25.96 -6.19 7.43
N THR A 167 26.21 -4.90 7.19
CA THR A 167 27.57 -4.33 7.14
C THR A 167 28.24 -4.32 8.51
N ILE A 168 27.45 -4.28 9.58
CA ILE A 168 27.94 -4.23 10.97
C ILE A 168 27.68 -5.53 11.74
N GLY A 169 27.40 -6.62 11.02
CA GLY A 169 27.23 -7.95 11.62
C GLY A 169 25.89 -8.20 12.32
N ILE A 170 24.90 -7.33 12.09
CA ILE A 170 23.52 -7.51 12.59
C ILE A 170 22.69 -8.18 11.50
N THR A 171 22.22 -9.40 11.77
CA THR A 171 21.40 -10.17 10.83
C THR A 171 20.12 -10.70 11.46
N THR A 172 19.90 -10.51 12.76
CA THR A 172 18.71 -11.00 13.48
C THR A 172 17.99 -9.87 14.20
N ALA A 173 16.69 -10.06 14.46
CA ALA A 173 15.91 -9.13 15.26
C ALA A 173 16.45 -8.97 16.68
N GLU A 174 16.96 -10.04 17.30
CA GLU A 174 17.58 -10.01 18.62
C GLU A 174 18.84 -9.14 18.65
N GLN A 175 19.71 -9.30 17.64
CA GLN A 175 20.89 -8.44 17.52
C GLN A 175 20.51 -6.98 17.29
N TRP A 176 19.47 -6.73 16.48
CA TRP A 176 18.97 -5.37 16.29
C TRP A 176 18.44 -4.79 17.61
N MET A 177 17.68 -5.55 18.39
CA MET A 177 17.17 -5.09 19.70
C MET A 177 18.31 -4.81 20.69
N ALA A 178 19.36 -5.63 20.70
CA ALA A 178 20.55 -5.37 21.50
C ALA A 178 21.26 -4.07 21.04
N HIS A 179 21.38 -3.86 19.73
CA HIS A 179 21.94 -2.64 19.14
C HIS A 179 21.11 -1.38 19.45
N TRP A 180 19.79 -1.51 19.40
CA TRP A 180 18.84 -0.47 19.77
C TRP A 180 18.97 -0.06 21.24
N GLN A 181 19.09 -1.04 22.13
CA GLN A 181 19.26 -0.82 23.57
C GLN A 181 20.65 -0.28 23.93
N ALA A 182 21.65 -0.50 23.08
CA ALA A 182 23.00 0.03 23.23
C ALA A 182 23.17 1.48 22.77
N ALA A 183 22.10 2.13 22.27
CA ALA A 183 22.13 3.56 21.97
C ALA A 183 22.52 4.36 23.23
N PRO A 184 23.35 5.42 23.12
CA PRO A 184 23.82 6.18 24.28
C PRO A 184 22.69 6.75 25.15
N ASP A 185 21.55 7.05 24.55
CA ASP A 185 20.33 7.44 25.23
C ASP A 185 19.09 7.02 24.40
N PRO A 186 17.90 6.89 25.00
CA PRO A 186 16.70 6.47 24.27
C PRO A 186 16.26 7.41 23.14
N ALA A 187 16.56 8.72 23.23
CA ALA A 187 16.14 9.69 22.22
C ALA A 187 17.02 9.64 20.96
N SER A 188 18.25 9.14 21.08
CA SER A 188 19.16 8.94 19.94
C SER A 188 19.02 7.59 19.25
N ALA A 189 18.27 6.66 19.82
CA ALA A 189 18.06 5.32 19.25
C ALA A 189 17.55 5.33 17.79
N PRO A 190 16.63 6.23 17.36
CA PRO A 190 16.25 6.33 15.94
C PRO A 190 17.40 6.68 14.99
N ALA A 191 18.36 7.50 15.42
CA ALA A 191 19.55 7.82 14.66
C ALA A 191 20.61 6.70 14.73
N HIS A 192 20.68 5.99 15.87
CA HIS A 192 21.65 4.90 16.11
C HIS A 192 21.31 3.62 15.35
N GLN A 193 20.03 3.36 15.07
CA GLN A 193 19.58 2.12 14.44
C GLN A 193 20.21 1.87 13.06
N CYS A 194 20.39 0.59 12.73
CA CYS A 194 20.78 0.13 11.41
C CYS A 194 19.55 -0.18 10.53
N SER A 195 19.75 -0.19 9.21
CA SER A 195 18.73 -0.57 8.21
C SER A 195 18.94 -1.99 7.70
N PHE A 196 17.89 -2.80 7.59
CA PHE A 196 18.00 -4.12 6.97
C PHE A 196 18.14 -3.98 5.46
N ASP A 197 19.21 -4.53 4.87
CA ASP A 197 19.41 -4.55 3.42
C ASP A 197 18.53 -5.61 2.76
N VAL A 198 17.65 -5.17 1.86
CA VAL A 198 16.67 -6.04 1.18
C VAL A 198 16.74 -5.91 -0.34
N ARG A 199 17.83 -5.32 -0.85
CA ARG A 199 18.09 -5.19 -2.29
C ARG A 199 18.13 -6.55 -2.98
N ASP A 200 17.84 -6.56 -4.27
CA ASP A 200 17.93 -7.78 -5.08
C ASP A 200 19.34 -8.41 -5.03
N SER A 201 20.38 -7.56 -4.90
CA SER A 201 21.77 -8.00 -4.73
C SER A 201 22.04 -8.85 -3.48
N MET A 202 21.16 -8.80 -2.47
CA MET A 202 21.25 -9.68 -1.30
C MET A 202 20.84 -11.13 -1.64
N ASN A 203 20.20 -11.35 -2.79
CA ASN A 203 19.79 -12.65 -3.29
C ASN A 203 19.13 -13.49 -2.17
N HIS A 204 19.60 -14.70 -1.90
CA HIS A 204 19.03 -15.60 -0.88
C HIS A 204 18.99 -15.04 0.55
N LEU A 205 19.65 -13.92 0.85
CA LEU A 205 19.59 -13.25 2.16
C LEU A 205 18.48 -12.19 2.23
N ALA A 206 17.95 -11.73 1.10
CA ALA A 206 17.01 -10.61 1.05
C ALA A 206 15.72 -10.92 1.84
N ALA A 207 15.17 -12.13 1.67
CA ALA A 207 13.91 -12.47 2.31
C ALA A 207 14.04 -12.63 3.83
N ASP A 208 15.12 -13.25 4.29
CA ASP A 208 15.40 -13.33 5.73
C ASP A 208 15.64 -11.93 6.30
N SER A 209 16.50 -11.11 5.68
CA SER A 209 16.73 -9.71 6.09
C SER A 209 15.44 -8.92 6.29
N PHE A 210 14.51 -8.99 5.32
CA PHE A 210 13.21 -8.33 5.45
C PHE A 210 12.35 -8.94 6.57
N TYR A 211 12.35 -10.26 6.70
CA TYR A 211 11.63 -10.94 7.78
C TYR A 211 12.15 -10.55 9.17
N GLN A 212 13.47 -10.36 9.33
CA GLN A 212 14.08 -9.90 10.58
C GLN A 212 13.66 -8.46 10.93
N SER A 213 13.45 -7.60 9.93
CA SER A 213 12.82 -6.28 10.13
C SER A 213 11.41 -6.39 10.71
N ILE A 214 10.59 -7.30 10.17
CA ILE A 214 9.22 -7.58 10.68
C ILE A 214 9.26 -8.15 12.10
N ARG A 215 10.15 -9.11 12.38
CA ARG A 215 10.34 -9.64 13.75
C ARG A 215 10.72 -8.53 14.72
N THR A 216 11.64 -7.65 14.32
CA THR A 216 12.06 -6.50 15.13
C THR A 216 10.89 -5.56 15.42
N ARG A 217 10.05 -5.28 14.41
CA ARG A 217 8.83 -4.48 14.58
C ARG A 217 7.92 -5.04 15.68
N ASN A 218 7.79 -6.36 15.76
CA ASN A 218 7.02 -7.00 16.84
C ASN A 218 7.72 -6.90 18.21
N MET A 219 9.03 -7.08 18.26
CA MET A 219 9.81 -7.01 19.50
C MET A 219 9.82 -5.62 20.13
N LEU A 220 9.74 -4.56 19.32
CA LEU A 220 9.60 -3.18 19.80
C LEU A 220 8.31 -2.96 20.62
N GLY A 221 7.28 -3.79 20.41
CA GLY A 221 6.09 -3.87 21.25
C GLY A 221 5.24 -2.61 21.28
N ALA A 222 4.45 -2.46 22.35
CA ALA A 222 3.44 -1.40 22.47
C ALA A 222 4.04 0.02 22.51
N SER A 223 5.29 0.17 23.00
CA SER A 223 5.96 1.48 23.10
C SER A 223 6.16 2.16 21.76
N TRP A 224 6.37 1.38 20.70
CA TRP A 224 6.65 1.88 19.35
C TRP A 224 5.53 1.57 18.34
N PHE A 225 4.47 0.91 18.80
CA PHE A 225 3.26 0.70 18.02
C PHE A 225 2.67 2.00 17.43
N PRO A 226 2.65 3.15 18.14
CA PRO A 226 2.20 4.42 17.58
C PRO A 226 2.88 4.79 16.27
N GLN A 227 4.19 4.63 16.18
CA GLN A 227 4.99 5.15 15.08
C GLN A 227 5.09 4.16 13.92
N GLN A 228 5.03 4.64 12.68
CA GLN A 228 5.22 3.86 11.48
C GLN A 228 6.61 3.20 11.38
N ASN A 229 6.71 2.12 10.59
CA ASN A 229 7.98 1.64 10.06
C ASN A 229 8.32 2.37 8.76
N GLU A 230 9.52 2.09 8.23
CA GLU A 230 9.97 2.75 7.01
C GLU A 230 10.66 1.78 6.04
N LEU A 231 10.22 1.82 4.79
CA LEU A 231 10.92 1.27 3.63
C LEU A 231 11.49 2.42 2.84
N ILE A 232 12.69 2.24 2.29
CA ILE A 232 13.21 3.14 1.25
C ILE A 232 13.12 2.42 -0.09
N LEU A 233 12.36 2.99 -1.01
CA LEU A 233 12.26 2.52 -2.39
C LEU A 233 13.17 3.36 -3.29
N ALA A 234 13.68 2.78 -4.37
CA ALA A 234 14.43 3.52 -5.38
C ALA A 234 13.57 4.63 -5.98
N ALA A 235 14.13 5.84 -6.09
CA ALA A 235 13.45 6.96 -6.72
C ALA A 235 13.21 6.73 -8.22
N TRP A 236 12.22 7.42 -8.76
CA TRP A 236 11.81 7.33 -10.16
C TRP A 236 11.75 8.71 -10.82
N PRO A 237 11.69 8.80 -12.16
CA PRO A 237 11.53 10.07 -12.87
C PRO A 237 10.27 10.85 -12.44
N GLN A 238 10.30 12.17 -12.58
CA GLN A 238 9.11 13.00 -12.39
C GLN A 238 8.06 12.72 -13.47
N ASN A 239 6.78 12.91 -13.14
CA ASN A 239 5.68 13.04 -14.10
C ASN A 239 5.45 11.83 -15.02
N ILE A 240 5.62 10.61 -14.50
CA ILE A 240 5.38 9.35 -15.21
C ILE A 240 4.19 8.55 -14.64
N PRO A 241 3.00 9.15 -14.38
CA PRO A 241 1.91 8.48 -13.66
C PRO A 241 1.50 7.13 -14.27
N ARG A 242 1.56 7.01 -15.60
CA ARG A 242 1.19 5.80 -16.35
C ARG A 242 2.11 4.61 -16.05
N GLU A 243 3.37 4.87 -15.72
CA GLU A 243 4.39 3.86 -15.46
C GLU A 243 4.43 3.41 -13.99
N LEU A 244 3.84 4.20 -13.07
CA LEU A 244 3.89 3.88 -11.66
C LEU A 244 2.89 2.78 -11.28
N PRO A 245 3.29 1.83 -10.42
CA PRO A 245 2.44 0.73 -9.97
C PRO A 245 1.46 1.18 -8.88
N ILE A 246 0.78 2.32 -9.05
CA ILE A 246 -0.23 2.78 -8.09
C ILE A 246 -1.46 1.87 -8.21
N GLU A 247 -1.80 1.23 -7.10
CA GLU A 247 -2.94 0.32 -6.98
C GLU A 247 -4.18 1.03 -6.46
N ALA A 248 -4.01 1.90 -5.47
CA ALA A 248 -5.07 2.69 -4.89
C ALA A 248 -4.53 4.01 -4.33
N PHE A 249 -5.38 5.03 -4.30
CA PHE A 249 -5.26 6.11 -3.33
C PHE A 249 -5.96 5.69 -2.05
N PHE A 250 -5.49 6.18 -0.91
CA PHE A 250 -6.11 5.87 0.37
C PHE A 250 -6.33 7.12 1.21
N TYR A 251 -7.28 7.02 2.15
CA TYR A 251 -7.42 7.95 3.24
C TYR A 251 -7.71 7.21 4.55
N LEU A 252 -7.29 7.79 5.67
CA LEU A 252 -7.71 7.35 7.00
C LEU A 252 -9.10 7.89 7.29
N TYR A 253 -9.94 7.12 8.00
CA TYR A 253 -11.28 7.54 8.44
C TYR A 253 -11.21 8.65 9.52
N THR A 254 -10.73 9.82 9.11
CA THR A 254 -10.54 11.04 9.90
C THR A 254 -10.88 12.26 9.04
N THR A 255 -11.24 13.37 9.66
CA THR A 255 -11.60 14.61 8.96
C THR A 255 -10.49 15.06 8.00
N GLY A 256 -10.86 15.35 6.75
CA GLY A 256 -9.95 15.88 5.72
C GLY A 256 -9.28 14.81 4.83
N GLY A 257 -9.19 13.56 5.27
CA GLY A 257 -8.48 12.51 4.52
C GLY A 257 -9.09 12.23 3.15
N LEU A 258 -10.42 12.10 3.09
CA LEU A 258 -11.13 11.84 1.83
C LEU A 258 -10.90 12.92 0.79
N ALA A 259 -10.92 14.20 1.18
CA ALA A 259 -10.70 15.31 0.26
C ALA A 259 -9.31 15.26 -0.38
N GLY A 260 -8.28 14.87 0.38
CA GLY A 260 -6.94 14.69 -0.14
C GLY A 260 -6.83 13.52 -1.12
N ALA A 261 -7.44 12.37 -0.81
CA ALA A 261 -7.47 11.23 -1.73
C ALA A 261 -8.25 11.53 -3.02
N GLN A 262 -9.34 12.30 -2.93
CA GLN A 262 -10.12 12.76 -4.10
C GLN A 262 -9.32 13.72 -4.99
N HIS A 263 -8.54 14.63 -4.38
CA HIS A 263 -7.60 15.48 -5.13
C HIS A 263 -6.61 14.63 -5.92
N ASP A 264 -5.93 13.70 -5.23
CA ASP A 264 -4.91 12.85 -5.85
C ASP A 264 -5.49 11.93 -6.95
N GLN A 265 -6.69 11.37 -6.74
CA GLN A 265 -7.38 10.56 -7.75
C GLN A 265 -7.68 11.38 -9.01
N ARG A 266 -8.19 12.61 -8.85
CA ARG A 266 -8.50 13.50 -9.98
C ARG A 266 -7.24 13.94 -10.71
N ASP A 267 -6.19 14.33 -9.98
CA ASP A 267 -4.91 14.71 -10.58
C ASP A 267 -4.31 13.54 -11.38
N TYR A 268 -4.33 12.33 -10.82
CA TYR A 268 -3.83 11.13 -11.49
C TYR A 268 -4.62 10.81 -12.77
N TYR A 269 -5.95 10.84 -12.71
CA TYR A 269 -6.80 10.61 -13.87
C TYR A 269 -6.48 11.61 -15.00
N ASN A 270 -6.37 12.89 -14.67
CA ASN A 270 -6.05 13.93 -15.65
C ASN A 270 -4.65 13.76 -16.26
N LYS A 271 -3.62 13.53 -15.42
CA LYS A 271 -2.22 13.44 -15.87
C LYS A 271 -1.84 12.11 -16.52
N SER A 272 -2.60 11.05 -16.26
CA SER A 272 -2.40 9.74 -16.91
C SER A 272 -3.12 9.62 -18.26
N GLY A 273 -4.00 10.56 -18.58
CA GLY A 273 -4.87 10.49 -19.77
C GLY A 273 -6.04 9.53 -19.58
N GLY A 274 -6.60 9.47 -18.37
CA GLY A 274 -7.83 8.73 -18.07
C GLY A 274 -7.65 7.39 -17.36
N MET A 275 -6.48 7.07 -16.78
CA MET A 275 -6.35 5.86 -15.97
C MET A 275 -7.08 6.04 -14.64
N VAL A 276 -7.95 5.08 -14.33
CA VAL A 276 -8.74 5.06 -13.09
C VAL A 276 -8.03 4.23 -12.04
N VAL A 277 -7.77 4.85 -10.88
CA VAL A 277 -7.22 4.21 -9.68
C VAL A 277 -8.23 4.45 -8.55
N PRO A 278 -8.71 3.40 -7.85
CA PRO A 278 -9.73 3.57 -6.82
C PRO A 278 -9.19 4.27 -5.57
N ILE A 279 -10.09 4.95 -4.86
CA ILE A 279 -9.88 5.38 -3.48
C ILE A 279 -10.37 4.27 -2.55
N VAL A 280 -9.54 3.90 -1.57
CA VAL A 280 -9.85 2.94 -0.51
C VAL A 280 -9.77 3.65 0.84
N GLN A 281 -10.83 3.57 1.63
CA GLN A 281 -10.78 3.99 3.03
C GLN A 281 -9.97 2.96 3.82
N MET A 282 -9.08 3.46 4.67
CA MET A 282 -8.30 2.66 5.62
C MET A 282 -8.65 3.04 7.05
N VAL A 283 -8.69 2.04 7.93
CA VAL A 283 -8.64 2.23 9.38
C VAL A 283 -7.39 1.53 9.87
N LEU A 284 -6.45 2.28 10.44
CA LEU A 284 -5.27 1.71 11.09
C LEU A 284 -5.66 1.15 12.45
N PRO A 285 -4.98 0.08 12.92
CA PRO A 285 -5.29 -0.52 14.21
C PRO A 285 -5.04 0.47 15.35
N ALA A 286 -6.00 0.65 16.26
CA ALA A 286 -5.83 1.50 17.43
C ALA A 286 -5.07 0.81 18.58
N SER A 287 -4.90 -0.52 18.51
CA SER A 287 -4.08 -1.32 19.42
C SER A 287 -3.51 -2.55 18.70
N LEU A 288 -2.52 -3.23 19.30
CA LEU A 288 -1.90 -4.44 18.75
C LEU A 288 -2.89 -5.59 18.50
N ASN A 289 -3.99 -5.63 19.26
CA ASN A 289 -5.04 -6.66 19.15
C ASN A 289 -6.11 -6.34 18.09
N GLN A 290 -6.07 -5.15 17.49
CA GLN A 290 -6.98 -4.75 16.43
C GLN A 290 -6.31 -4.89 15.07
N GLU A 291 -7.14 -5.04 14.04
CA GLU A 291 -6.71 -5.26 12.67
C GLU A 291 -6.92 -3.98 11.85
N ALA A 292 -6.12 -3.79 10.80
CA ALA A 292 -6.39 -2.77 9.81
C ALA A 292 -7.62 -3.17 8.96
N ILE A 293 -8.43 -2.18 8.57
CA ILE A 293 -9.62 -2.38 7.74
C ILE A 293 -9.43 -1.61 6.43
N PHE A 294 -9.87 -2.22 5.32
CA PHE A 294 -9.85 -1.65 3.99
C PHE A 294 -11.28 -1.70 3.43
N ALA A 295 -11.83 -0.55 3.07
CA ALA A 295 -13.19 -0.45 2.57
C ALA A 295 -13.24 0.40 1.29
N TYR A 296 -14.02 -0.06 0.32
CA TYR A 296 -14.29 0.69 -0.89
C TYR A 296 -15.72 1.24 -0.83
N TYR A 297 -15.85 2.55 -1.06
CA TYR A 297 -17.13 3.21 -1.18
C TYR A 297 -17.25 3.84 -2.57
N PRO A 298 -18.28 3.50 -3.37
CA PRO A 298 -18.52 4.15 -4.66
C PRO A 298 -18.68 5.67 -4.53
N ALA A 299 -19.24 6.14 -3.42
CA ALA A 299 -19.44 7.57 -3.16
C ALA A 299 -18.15 8.36 -2.92
N ASP A 300 -17.04 7.69 -2.62
CA ASP A 300 -15.74 8.34 -2.41
C ASP A 300 -15.06 8.70 -3.74
N GLN A 301 -15.43 8.03 -4.82
CA GLN A 301 -14.78 8.17 -6.13
C GLN A 301 -15.24 9.44 -6.86
N VAL A 302 -14.30 10.14 -7.49
CA VAL A 302 -14.54 11.40 -8.20
C VAL A 302 -14.16 11.36 -9.69
N VAL A 303 -13.91 10.16 -10.20
CA VAL A 303 -13.61 9.86 -11.62
C VAL A 303 -14.48 8.66 -12.07
N PRO A 304 -14.69 8.45 -13.39
CA PRO A 304 -15.65 7.48 -13.93
C PRO A 304 -15.41 6.00 -13.60
#